data_AF-A0A1M3QAX9-F1
#
_entry.id   AF-A0A1M3QAX9-F1
#
_cell.length_a   1.000
_cell.length_b   1.000
_cell.length_c   1.000
_cell.angle_alpha   90.00
_cell.angle_beta   90.00
_cell.angle_gamma   90.00
#
_symmetry.space_group_name_H-M   'P 1'
#
loop_
_entity.id
_entity.type
_entity.pdbx_description
1 polymer ?
#
loop_
_entity_poly.entity_id
_entity_poly.type
_entity_poly.pdbx_seq_one_letter_code
_entity_poly.pdbx_strand_id
1 'polypeptide(L)'
;MPDAVAFTPPPDLTLLLAPDDTAHPVGPCDWTNRLGRREAGHVYVVVHRRHGLWTHVYRVVADARPGRLLAYLERAMPGDCVAEARAWAQARFMT
;
A
#
# COMPACT_ATOMS: atom_id res chain seq x y z
N MET A 1 8.47 -14.27 18.82
CA MET A 1 8.18 -12.95 18.22
C MET A 1 8.64 -13.05 16.78
N PRO A 2 7.77 -13.14 15.75
CA PRO A 2 8.28 -12.94 14.41
C PRO A 2 8.57 -11.44 14.30
N ASP A 3 9.84 -11.12 14.16
CA ASP A 3 10.30 -9.77 13.87
C ASP A 3 9.53 -9.25 12.66
N ALA A 4 9.02 -8.03 12.77
CA ALA A 4 8.44 -7.31 11.65
C ALA A 4 9.44 -7.32 10.50
N VAL A 5 9.16 -8.09 9.45
CA VAL A 5 10.05 -8.15 8.29
C VAL A 5 9.95 -6.80 7.59
N ALA A 6 10.99 -5.99 7.76
CA ALA A 6 11.19 -4.82 6.92
C ALA A 6 11.35 -5.31 5.47
N PHE A 7 10.64 -4.68 4.53
CA PHE A 7 10.78 -4.99 3.11
C PHE A 7 12.10 -4.43 2.60
N THR A 8 13.14 -5.26 2.64
CA THR A 8 14.42 -4.97 2.01
C THR A 8 14.78 -6.14 1.10
N PRO A 9 14.70 -5.99 -0.24
CA PRO A 9 14.36 -4.77 -0.99
C PRO A 9 12.88 -4.35 -0.90
N PRO A 10 12.51 -3.13 -1.37
CA PRO A 10 11.12 -2.70 -1.48
C PRO A 10 10.24 -3.75 -2.19
N PRO A 11 8.95 -3.87 -1.82
CA PRO A 11 8.08 -4.87 -2.41
C PRO A 11 7.95 -4.68 -3.93
N ASP A 12 7.92 -5.79 -4.66
CA ASP A 12 7.61 -5.79 -6.08
C ASP A 12 6.13 -5.44 -6.30
N LEU A 13 5.89 -4.27 -6.91
CA LEU A 13 4.54 -3.76 -7.18
C LEU A 13 4.07 -4.06 -8.62
N THR A 14 4.80 -4.87 -9.39
CA THR A 14 4.43 -5.19 -10.79
C THR A 14 3.05 -5.81 -10.94
N LEU A 15 2.54 -6.49 -9.91
CA LEU A 15 1.18 -7.04 -9.88
C LEU A 15 0.09 -5.98 -9.61
N LEU A 16 0.46 -4.81 -9.09
CA LEU A 16 -0.45 -3.68 -8.81
C LEU A 16 -0.41 -2.62 -9.91
N LEU A 17 0.59 -2.64 -10.80
CA LEU A 17 0.82 -1.57 -11.78
C LEU A 17 0.67 -2.09 -13.21
N ALA A 18 -0.18 -1.45 -13.99
CA ALA A 18 -0.12 -1.51 -15.45
C ALA A 18 0.99 -0.57 -15.98
N PRO A 19 1.41 -0.69 -17.26
CA PRO A 19 2.52 0.09 -17.83
C PRO A 19 2.44 1.62 -17.68
N ASP A 20 1.24 2.19 -17.59
CA ASP A 20 1.00 3.64 -17.48
C ASP A 20 0.62 4.09 -16.05
N ASP A 21 0.60 3.15 -15.10
CA ASP A 21 0.25 3.42 -13.72
C ASP A 21 1.46 3.99 -12.96
N THR A 22 1.21 4.86 -11.98
CA THR A 22 2.26 5.46 -11.16
C THR A 22 2.06 5.15 -9.69
N ALA A 23 3.09 4.63 -9.03
CA ALA A 23 3.10 4.41 -7.58
C ALA A 23 3.90 5.49 -6.85
N HIS A 24 3.33 6.03 -5.79
CA HIS A 24 3.94 7.00 -4.90
C HIS A 24 4.03 6.38 -3.49
N PRO A 25 5.25 6.09 -2.98
CA PRO A 25 5.40 5.60 -1.62
C PRO A 25 4.98 6.67 -0.62
N VAL A 26 4.19 6.27 0.38
CA VAL A 26 3.81 7.13 1.51
C VAL A 26 4.76 6.88 2.68
N GLY A 27 4.98 5.61 3.02
CA GLY A 27 5.88 5.21 4.10
C GLY A 27 5.57 3.84 4.68
N PRO A 28 6.41 3.35 5.61
CA PRO A 28 6.14 2.15 6.40
C PRO A 28 5.00 2.41 7.39
N CYS A 29 4.20 1.39 7.70
CA CYS A 29 3.16 1.47 8.72
C CYS A 29 3.13 0.21 9.58
N ASP A 30 2.72 0.35 10.83
CA ASP A 30 2.31 -0.77 11.66
C ASP A 30 0.79 -0.83 11.72
N TRP A 31 0.22 -2.00 11.48
CA TRP A 31 -1.22 -2.19 11.50
C TRP A 31 -1.60 -3.38 12.37
N THR A 32 -2.66 -3.25 13.17
CA THR A 32 -3.22 -4.38 13.91
C THR A 32 -4.31 -5.04 13.08
N ASN A 33 -4.09 -6.27 12.66
CA ASN A 33 -5.08 -7.03 11.91
C ASN A 33 -6.31 -7.40 12.78
N ARG A 34 -7.33 -8.00 12.16
CA ARG A 34 -8.58 -8.39 12.85
C ARG A 34 -8.38 -9.40 13.99
N LEU A 35 -7.24 -10.09 14.02
CA LEU A 35 -6.87 -11.06 15.06
C LEU A 35 -6.02 -10.42 16.17
N GLY A 36 -5.88 -9.10 16.19
CA GLY A 36 -5.08 -8.38 17.18
C GLY A 36 -3.57 -8.49 16.96
N ARG A 37 -3.10 -9.03 15.83
CA ARG A 37 -1.67 -9.16 15.53
C ARG A 37 -1.17 -7.91 14.82
N ARG A 38 -0.01 -7.42 15.24
CA ARG A 38 0.69 -6.31 14.57
C ARG A 38 1.38 -6.84 13.31
N GLU A 39 1.14 -6.16 12.20
CA GLU A 39 1.70 -6.43 10.88
C GLU A 39 2.41 -5.18 10.39
N ALA A 40 3.69 -5.32 10.04
CA ALA A 40 4.41 -4.27 9.35
C ALA A 40 4.02 -4.26 7.87
N GLY A 41 3.84 -3.07 7.33
CA GLY A 41 3.43 -2.85 5.96
C GLY A 41 4.06 -1.60 5.36
N HIS A 42 3.81 -1.38 4.08
CA HIS A 42 4.09 -0.13 3.38
C HIS A 42 2.82 0.39 2.74
N VAL A 43 2.63 1.70 2.79
CA VAL A 43 1.49 2.37 2.16
C VAL A 43 1.94 3.04 0.87
N TYR A 44 1.16 2.83 -0.18
CA TYR A 44 1.37 3.38 -1.51
C TYR A 44 0.11 4.07 -2.01
N VAL A 45 0.28 5.19 -2.69
CA VAL A 45 -0.75 5.80 -3.54
C VAL A 45 -0.47 5.39 -4.97
N VAL A 46 -1.42 4.76 -5.64
CA VAL A 46 -1.31 4.31 -7.04
C VAL A 46 -2.31 5.07 -7.89
N VAL A 47 -1.85 5.63 -9.01
CA VAL A 47 -2.73 6.22 -10.02
C VAL A 47 -2.85 5.22 -11.17
N HIS A 48 -4.06 4.72 -11.39
CA HIS A 48 -4.39 3.85 -12.51
C HIS A 48 -4.92 4.66 -13.69
N ARG A 49 -4.49 4.32 -14.91
CA ARG A 49 -4.88 5.06 -16.14
C ARG A 49 -5.60 4.21 -17.19
N ARG A 50 -5.45 2.88 -17.15
CA ARG A 50 -5.93 1.98 -18.22
C ARG A 50 -7.45 1.82 -18.32
N HIS A 51 -8.17 1.90 -17.20
CA HIS A 51 -9.62 1.64 -17.13
C HIS A 51 -10.38 2.84 -16.54
N GLY A 52 -9.95 4.04 -16.94
CA GLY A 52 -10.33 5.30 -16.31
C GLY A 52 -9.26 5.76 -15.32
N LEU A 53 -9.29 7.05 -15.01
CA LEU A 53 -8.35 7.67 -14.09
C LEU A 53 -8.82 7.44 -12.66
N TRP A 54 -8.05 6.70 -11.87
CA TRP A 54 -8.34 6.38 -10.48
C TRP A 54 -7.11 6.54 -9.60
N THR A 55 -7.30 7.01 -8.38
CA THR A 55 -6.27 7.05 -7.34
C THR A 55 -6.64 6.06 -6.24
N HIS A 56 -5.83 5.03 -6.06
CA HIS A 56 -5.97 4.02 -5.03
C HIS A 56 -4.93 4.19 -3.93
N VAL A 57 -5.30 3.87 -2.70
CA VAL A 57 -4.37 3.75 -1.58
C VAL A 57 -4.28 2.28 -1.20
N TYR A 58 -3.09 1.71 -1.31
CA TYR A 58 -2.81 0.33 -0.96
C TYR A 58 -1.95 0.25 0.28
N ARG A 59 -2.30 -0.65 1.19
CA ARG A 59 -1.41 -1.14 2.24
C ARG A 59 -0.89 -2.51 1.84
N VAL A 60 0.42 -2.64 1.70
CA VAL A 60 1.11 -3.86 1.28
C VAL A 60 1.82 -4.46 2.49
N VAL A 61 1.53 -5.73 2.80
CA VAL A 61 2.16 -6.48 3.91
C VAL A 61 2.71 -7.81 3.39
N ALA A 62 3.66 -8.39 4.13
CA ALA A 62 4.19 -9.70 3.81
C ALA A 62 3.15 -10.76 4.16
N ASP A 63 2.97 -11.74 3.28
CA ASP A 63 2.20 -12.94 3.60
C ASP A 63 3.03 -13.84 4.54
N ALA A 64 2.36 -14.73 5.27
CA ALA A 64 3.05 -15.77 6.05
C ALA A 64 3.86 -16.74 5.17
N ARG A 65 3.50 -16.86 3.88
CA ARG A 65 4.25 -17.62 2.88
C ARG A 65 5.40 -16.77 2.33
N PRO A 66 6.66 -17.26 2.40
CA PRO A 66 7.80 -16.54 1.86
C PRO A 66 7.62 -16.12 0.40
N GLY A 67 8.00 -14.87 0.08
CA GLY A 67 7.93 -14.33 -1.27
C GLY A 67 6.53 -13.92 -1.75
N ARG A 68 5.51 -13.94 -0.88
CA ARG A 68 4.17 -13.45 -1.20
C ARG A 68 3.86 -12.14 -0.49
N LEU A 69 3.13 -11.28 -1.21
CA LEU A 69 2.64 -10.00 -0.73
C LEU A 69 1.12 -10.03 -0.66
N LEU A 70 0.56 -9.41 0.36
CA LEU A 70 -0.86 -9.09 0.45
C LEU A 70 -1.02 -7.59 0.25
N ALA A 71 -1.85 -7.21 -0.71
CA ALA A 71 -2.22 -5.82 -0.95
C ALA A 71 -3.67 -5.58 -0.53
N TYR A 72 -3.87 -4.70 0.44
CA TYR A 72 -5.18 -4.26 0.88
C TYR A 72 -5.51 -2.92 0.23
N LEU A 73 -6.63 -2.86 -0.50
CA LEU A 73 -7.18 -1.58 -0.98
C LEU A 73 -7.85 -0.87 0.20
N GLU A 74 -7.24 0.21 0.66
CA GLU A 74 -7.71 0.98 1.82
C GLU A 74 -8.64 2.12 1.42
N ARG A 75 -8.39 2.72 0.24
CA ARG A 75 -9.24 3.78 -0.33
C ARG A 75 -9.14 3.82 -1.85
N ALA A 76 -10.24 4.16 -2.52
CA ALA A 76 -10.29 4.41 -3.96
C ALA A 76 -11.00 5.74 -4.24
N MET A 77 -10.46 6.53 -5.16
CA MET A 77 -10.96 7.87 -5.50
C MET A 77 -10.92 8.05 -7.02
N PRO A 78 -11.98 8.60 -7.64
CA PRO A 78 -11.98 8.90 -9.06
C PRO A 78 -11.06 10.09 -9.35
N GLY A 79 -10.31 10.04 -10.45
CA GLY A 79 -9.40 11.09 -10.88
C GLY A 79 -7.97 10.97 -10.33
N ASP A 80 -7.14 11.96 -10.68
CA ASP A 80 -5.79 12.12 -10.13
C ASP A 80 -5.88 12.94 -8.84
N CYS A 81 -5.87 12.23 -7.71
CA CYS A 81 -6.06 12.78 -6.38
C CYS A 81 -4.85 12.47 -5.49
N VAL A 82 -3.64 12.39 -6.04
CA VAL A 82 -2.44 11.91 -5.30
C VAL A 82 -2.20 12.70 -4.02
N ALA A 83 -2.33 14.02 -4.06
CA ALA A 83 -2.10 14.88 -2.89
C ALA A 83 -3.11 14.59 -1.76
N GLU A 84 -4.41 14.50 -2.10
CA GLU A 84 -5.46 14.15 -1.13
C GLU A 84 -5.26 12.74 -0.57
N ALA A 85 -4.95 11.78 -1.45
CA ALA A 85 -4.69 10.39 -1.09
C ALA A 85 -3.55 10.28 -0.08
N ARG A 86 -2.46 11.01 -0.34
CA ARG A 86 -1.27 11.01 0.51
C ARG A 86 -1.55 11.65 1.86
N ALA A 87 -2.22 12.80 1.90
CA ALA A 87 -2.59 13.45 3.15
C ALA A 87 -3.48 12.54 4.01
N TRP A 88 -4.47 11.89 3.39
CA TRP A 88 -5.31 10.91 4.07
C TRP A 88 -4.51 9.71 4.60
N ALA A 89 -3.64 9.14 3.77
CA ALA A 89 -2.83 7.98 4.13
C ALA A 89 -1.87 8.30 5.29
N GLN A 90 -1.24 9.48 5.27
CA GLN A 90 -0.39 9.95 6.36
C GLN A 90 -1.17 10.09 7.66
N ALA A 91 -2.31 10.78 7.63
CA ALA A 91 -3.16 10.93 8.81
C ALA A 91 -3.65 9.58 9.37
N ARG A 92 -3.85 8.58 8.50
CA ARG A 92 -4.42 7.28 8.86
C ARG A 92 -3.40 6.26 9.40
N PHE A 93 -2.16 6.31 8.92
CA PHE A 93 -1.17 5.24 9.13
C PHE A 93 0.18 5.71 9.72
N MET A 94 0.46 7.01 9.75
CA MET A 94 1.75 7.56 10.19
C MET A 94 1.65 8.31 11.52
N THR A 95 0.68 7.93 12.35
CA THR A 95 0.49 8.44 13.72
C THR A 95 1.24 7.57 14.72
#